data_AF-A0A5C4IMQ6-F1
#
_entry.id   AF-A0A5C4IMQ6-F1
#
_cell.length_a   1.000
_cell.length_b   1.000
_cell.length_c   1.000
_cell.angle_alpha   90.00
_cell.angle_beta   90.00
_cell.angle_gamma   90.00
#
_symmetry.space_group_name_H-M   'P 1'
#
loop_
_entity.id
_entity.type
_entity.pdbx_description
1 polymer ?
#
loop_
_entity_poly.entity_id
_entity_poly.type
_entity_poly.pdbx_seq_one_letter_code
_entity_poly.pdbx_strand_id
1 'polypeptide(L)' 'MEDADLAPIGVPSAAGFALSLHLNLGDDYLRAGRIEDARAHLEQARRSAGLLSESGYGAMIRGGIQRLSDRIDTA' A
#
# COMPACT_ATOMS: atom_id res chain seq x y z
N MET A 1 16.64 -7.30 13.07
CA MET A 1 16.76 -6.08 12.26
C MET A 1 15.49 -5.32 12.50
N GLU A 2 15.58 -4.22 13.25
CA GLU A 2 14.44 -3.37 13.56
C GLU A 2 14.25 -2.35 12.43
N ASP A 3 13.06 -1.81 12.23
CA ASP A 3 12.81 -0.81 11.17
C ASP A 3 13.72 0.43 11.29
N ALA A 4 14.24 0.70 12.50
CA ALA A 4 15.24 1.74 12.76
C ALA A 4 16.57 1.52 12.01
N ASP A 5 16.93 0.27 11.68
CA ASP A 5 18.15 -0.06 10.93
C ASP A 5 18.02 0.24 9.42
N LEU A 6 16.79 0.46 8.93
CA LEU A 6 16.50 0.66 7.49
C LEU A 6 16.45 2.13 7.08
N ALA A 7 16.17 3.03 8.03
CA ALA A 7 16.09 4.47 7.80
C ALA A 7 17.36 5.10 7.16
N PRO A 8 18.60 4.70 7.50
CA PRO A 8 19.81 5.31 6.95
C PRO A 8 20.08 4.98 5.47
N ILE A 9 19.49 3.91 4.93
CA ILE A 9 19.64 3.49 3.52
C ILE A 9 18.46 3.92 2.64
N GLY A 10 17.62 4.85 3.13
CA GLY A 10 16.47 5.38 2.38
C GLY A 10 15.28 4.43 2.31
N VAL A 11 15.29 3.37 3.14
CA VAL A 11 14.22 2.39 3.23
C VAL A 11 13.33 2.77 4.41
N PRO A 12 12.05 3.16 4.23
CA PRO A 12 11.23 3.71 5.31
C PRO A 12 10.99 2.69 6.42
N SER A 13 10.76 1.42 6.04
CA SER A 13 10.63 0.24 6.89
C SER A 13 10.33 -0.98 6.01
N ALA A 14 10.52 -2.21 6.52
CA ALA A 14 10.05 -3.41 5.83
C ALA A 14 8.53 -3.38 5.65
N ALA A 15 7.81 -2.84 6.64
CA ALA A 15 6.38 -2.58 6.56
C ALA A 15 6.02 -1.57 5.45
N GLY A 16 6.75 -0.46 5.34
CA GLY A 16 6.57 0.55 4.29
C GLY A 16 6.75 -0.03 2.88
N PHE A 17 7.75 -0.89 2.68
CA PHE A 17 7.90 -1.61 1.40
C PHE A 17 6.77 -2.60 1.14
N ALA A 18 6.30 -3.32 2.17
CA ALA A 18 5.15 -4.21 2.04
C ALA A 18 3.89 -3.45 1.60
N LEU A 19 3.68 -2.22 2.10
CA LEU A 19 2.58 -1.34 1.69
C LEU A 19 2.61 -1.01 0.20
N SER A 20 3.74 -0.53 -0.32
CA SER A 20 3.88 -0.25 -1.75
C SER A 20 3.69 -1.51 -2.61
N LEU A 21 4.16 -2.66 -2.15
CA LEU A 21 3.96 -3.94 -2.84
C LEU A 21 2.47 -4.33 -2.93
N HIS A 22 1.73 -4.21 -1.83
CA HIS A 22 0.29 -4.50 -1.84
C HIS A 22 -0.48 -3.58 -2.79
N LEU A 23 -0.12 -2.29 -2.85
CA LEU A 23 -0.76 -1.37 -3.79
C LEU A 23 -0.47 -1.71 -5.25
N ASN A 24 0.77 -2.09 -5.58
CA ASN A 24 1.12 -2.51 -6.94
C ASN A 24 0.39 -3.79 -7.34
N LEU A 25 0.39 -4.81 -6.47
CA LEU A 25 -0.30 -6.08 -6.74
C LEU A 25 -1.82 -5.88 -6.86
N GLY A 26 -2.41 -5.01 -6.02
CA GLY A 26 -3.83 -4.70 -6.12
C GLY A 26 -4.19 -4.02 -7.46
N ASP A 27 -3.35 -3.11 -7.95
CA ASP A 27 -3.51 -2.50 -9.27
C ASP A 27 -3.37 -3.53 -10.40
N ASP A 28 -2.37 -4.40 -10.34
CA ASP A 28 -2.15 -5.44 -11.35
C ASP A 28 -3.31 -6.45 -11.40
N TYR A 29 -3.81 -6.89 -10.25
CA TYR A 29 -4.99 -7.75 -10.19
C TYR A 29 -6.24 -7.09 -10.73
N LEU A 30 -6.44 -5.80 -10.44
CA LEU A 30 -7.56 -5.05 -10.99
C LEU A 30 -7.49 -4.96 -12.52
N ARG A 31 -6.31 -4.66 -13.08
CA ARG A 31 -6.08 -4.64 -14.54
C ARG A 31 -6.30 -6.00 -15.19
N ALA A 32 -6.10 -7.08 -14.45
CA ALA A 32 -6.37 -8.45 -14.88
C ALA A 32 -7.84 -8.89 -14.69
N GLY A 33 -8.73 -8.02 -14.21
CA GLY A 33 -10.14 -8.34 -13.92
C GLY A 33 -10.34 -9.21 -12.68
N ARG A 34 -9.31 -9.40 -11.87
CA ARG A 34 -9.32 -10.21 -10.63
C ARG A 34 -9.68 -9.33 -9.43
N ILE A 35 -10.95 -8.92 -9.37
CA ILE A 35 -11.42 -7.91 -8.41
C ILE A 35 -11.24 -8.35 -6.94
N GLU A 36 -11.52 -9.62 -6.62
CA GLU A 36 -11.39 -10.12 -5.24
C GLU A 36 -9.94 -10.14 -4.76
N ASP A 37 -8.99 -10.48 -5.63
CA ASP A 37 -7.57 -10.41 -5.31
C ASP A 37 -7.12 -8.95 -5.12
N ALA A 38 -7.61 -8.03 -5.97
CA ALA A 38 -7.35 -6.61 -5.80
C ALA A 38 -7.85 -6.09 -4.44
N ARG A 39 -9.04 -6.52 -4.01
CA ARG A 39 -9.61 -6.21 -2.68
C ARG A 39 -8.76 -6.76 -1.54
N ALA A 40 -8.30 -8.00 -1.64
CA ALA A 40 -7.45 -8.62 -0.61
C ALA A 40 -6.13 -7.84 -0.41
N HIS A 41 -5.53 -7.37 -1.51
CA HIS A 41 -4.33 -6.55 -1.45
C HIS A 41 -4.60 -5.13 -0.91
N LEU A 42 -5.73 -4.51 -1.27
CA LEU A 42 -6.15 -3.23 -0.69
C LEU A 42 -6.34 -3.32 0.83
N GLU A 43 -6.99 -4.37 1.32
CA GLU A 43 -7.19 -4.64 2.76
C GLU A 43 -5.85 -4.73 3.50
N GLN A 44 -4.89 -5.46 2.94
CA GLN A 44 -3.57 -5.61 3.55
C GLN A 44 -2.77 -4.31 3.57
N ALA A 45 -2.89 -3.48 2.52
CA ALA A 45 -2.34 -2.13 2.50
C ALA A 45 -2.99 -1.25 3.58
N ARG A 46 -4.32 -1.29 3.75
CA ARG A 46 -5.03 -0.51 4.78
C ARG A 46 -4.58 -0.85 6.20
N ARG A 47 -4.42 -2.15 6.53
CA ARG A 47 -3.97 -2.61 7.86
C ARG A 47 -2.59 -2.08 8.23
N SER A 48 -1.72 -1.95 7.26
CA SER A 48 -0.34 -1.53 7.47
C SER A 48 -0.19 0.01 7.47
N ALA A 49 -1.12 0.74 6.85
CA ALA A 49 -1.04 2.19 6.67
C ALA A 49 -1.23 2.98 7.97
N GLY A 50 -1.89 2.39 8.96
CA GLY A 50 -2.07 2.99 10.29
C GLY A 50 -0.75 3.20 11.05
N LEU A 51 0.35 2.60 10.58
CA LEU A 51 1.70 2.76 11.15
C LEU A 51 2.50 3.91 10.50
N LEU A 52 1.98 4.52 9.42
CA LEU A 52 2.67 5.57 8.69
C LEU A 52 2.26 6.95 9.17
N SER A 53 3.23 7.89 9.13
CA SER A 53 2.98 9.33 9.33
C SER A 53 1.85 9.83 8.43
N GLU A 54 1.06 10.79 8.92
CA GLU A 54 0.04 11.46 8.11
C GLU A 54 0.63 12.38 7.02
N SER A 55 1.95 12.60 7.03
CA SER A 55 2.66 13.48 6.10
C SER A 55 3.67 12.74 5.23
N GLY A 56 4.14 13.42 4.17
CA GLY A 56 5.20 12.92 3.28
C GLY A 56 4.83 11.57 2.65
N TYR A 57 5.65 10.55 2.90
CA TYR A 57 5.46 9.22 2.34
C TYR A 57 4.13 8.57 2.76
N GLY A 58 3.71 8.74 4.03
CA GLY A 58 2.43 8.15 4.45
C GLY A 58 1.21 8.83 3.83
N ALA A 59 1.27 10.15 3.58
CA ALA A 59 0.25 10.85 2.80
C ALA A 59 0.16 10.31 1.35
N MET A 60 1.30 10.08 0.71
CA MET A 60 1.37 9.49 -0.63
C MET A 60 0.69 8.11 -0.68
N ILE A 61 1.03 7.24 0.29
CA ILE A 61 0.49 5.88 0.38
C ILE A 61 -1.02 5.89 0.65
N ARG A 62 -1.51 6.73 1.57
CA ARG A 62 -2.95 6.90 1.82
C ARG A 62 -3.70 7.35 0.58
N GLY A 63 -3.11 8.26 -0.21
CA GLY A 63 -3.64 8.64 -1.52
C GLY A 63 -3.68 7.47 -2.52
N GLY A 64 -2.67 6.59 -2.51
CA GLY A 64 -2.65 5.37 -3.31
C GLY A 64 -3.75 4.38 -2.93
N ILE A 65 -3.95 4.16 -1.64
CA ILE A 65 -5.02 3.32 -1.07
C ILE A 65 -6.38 3.84 -1.53
N GLN A 66 -6.63 5.15 -1.42
CA GLN A 66 -7.91 5.74 -1.82
C GLN A 66 -8.17 5.53 -3.31
N ARG A 67 -7.20 5.86 -4.17
CA ARG A 67 -7.34 5.70 -5.63
C ARG A 67 -7.59 4.25 -6.05
N LEU A 68 -6.92 3.28 -5.41
CA LEU A 68 -7.16 1.87 -5.69
C LEU A 68 -8.56 1.45 -5.26
N SER A 69 -9.02 1.91 -4.09
CA SER A 69 -10.38 1.68 -3.60
C SER A 69 -11.42 2.20 -4.60
N ASP A 70 -11.30 3.46 -5.02
CA ASP A 70 -12.26 4.08 -5.94
C ASP A 70 -12.34 3.29 -7.26
N ARG A 71 -11.19 2.85 -7.77
CA ARG A 71 -11.14 2.08 -9.02
C ARG A 71 -11.77 0.68 -8.89
N ILE A 72 -11.57 0.01 -7.75
CA ILE A 72 -12.21 -1.27 -7.46
C ILE A 72 -13.73 -1.10 -7.35
N ASP A 73 -14.20 0.00 -6.74
CA ASP A 73 -15.64 0.26 -6.58
C ASP A 73 -16.33 0.58 -7.93
N THR A 74 -15.56 1.04 -8.92
CA THR A 74 -16.05 1.35 -10.28
C THR A 74 -15.85 0.23 -11.31
N ALA A 75 -15.23 -0.89 -10.93
CA ALA A 75 -14.93 -2.03 -11.81
C ALA A 75 -16.01 -3.11 -11.77
#